data_AF-A0A972P893-F1
#
_entry.id   AF-A0A972P893-F1
#
_cell.length_a   1.000
_cell.length_b   1.000
_cell.length_c   1.000
_cell.angle_alpha   90.00
_cell.angle_beta   90.00
_cell.angle_gamma   90.00
#
_symmetry.space_group_name_H-M   'P 1'
#
loop_
_entity.id
_entity.type
_entity.pdbx_description
1 polymer ?
#
loop_
_entity_poly.entity_id
_entity_poly.type
_entity_poly.pdbx_seq_one_letter_code
_entity_poly.pdbx_strand_id
1 'polypeptide(L)'
;MCECCGSPHKINHVSHVHVHGLNSEADVERLNEELKRIPGTTLVEMTAGHRGHGIITFDTRFISEDSLRVLIEKLGYETHQH
;
A
#
# COMPACT_ATOMS: atom_id res chain seq x y z
N MET A 1 19.18 37.80 -15.31
CA MET A 1 18.86 36.41 -15.70
C MET A 1 19.03 35.53 -14.49
N CYS A 2 17.91 35.11 -13.89
CA CYS A 2 17.86 33.93 -13.03
C CYS A 2 16.62 33.18 -13.46
N GLU A 3 16.80 32.24 -14.38
CA GLU A 3 15.79 31.25 -14.74
C GLU A 3 15.79 30.24 -13.59
N CYS A 4 14.87 30.41 -12.64
CA CYS A 4 14.66 29.43 -11.59
C CYS A 4 14.05 28.16 -12.21
N CYS A 5 14.95 27.26 -12.57
CA CYS A 5 14.85 25.82 -12.51
C CYS A 5 13.51 25.22 -12.98
N GLY A 6 13.48 24.92 -14.27
CA GLY A 6 12.60 23.89 -14.81
C GLY A 6 12.87 22.55 -14.12
N SER A 7 11.85 22.02 -13.45
CA SER A 7 11.47 20.61 -13.40
C SER A 7 10.10 20.58 -12.73
N PRO A 8 9.01 20.13 -13.38
CA PRO A 8 7.87 19.70 -12.59
C PRO A 8 8.42 18.60 -11.69
N HIS A 9 8.43 18.80 -10.38
CA HIS A 9 8.57 17.70 -9.46
C HIS A 9 7.51 16.70 -9.92
N LYS A 10 7.93 15.62 -10.58
CA LYS A 10 7.10 14.43 -10.70
C LYS A 10 6.97 13.98 -9.26
N ILE A 11 6.00 14.55 -8.57
CA ILE A 11 5.56 14.03 -7.29
C ILE A 11 5.06 12.66 -7.69
N ASN A 12 5.92 11.65 -7.52
CA ASN A 12 5.46 10.29 -7.53
C ASN A 12 4.55 10.23 -6.32
N HIS A 13 3.25 10.42 -6.57
CA HIS A 13 2.21 10.30 -5.56
C HIS A 13 2.06 8.85 -5.10
N VAL A 14 3.01 7.98 -5.42
CA VAL A 14 2.96 6.55 -5.19
C VAL A 14 3.77 6.28 -3.92
N SER A 15 3.07 5.86 -2.87
CA SER A 15 3.64 5.40 -1.61
C SER A 15 3.44 3.90 -1.46
N HIS A 16 4.10 3.31 -0.47
CA HIS A 16 3.95 1.89 -0.14
C HIS A 16 3.77 1.69 1.36
N VAL A 17 3.03 0.64 1.73
CA VAL A 17 2.88 0.20 3.12
C VAL A 17 3.20 -1.29 3.22
N HIS A 18 3.93 -1.67 4.27
CA HIS A 18 4.23 -3.06 4.56
C HIS A 18 3.14 -3.63 5.46
N VAL A 19 2.61 -4.77 5.06
CA VAL A 19 1.58 -5.53 5.79
C VAL A 19 2.18 -6.82 6.29
N HIS A 20 1.87 -7.18 7.52
CA HIS A 20 2.26 -8.41 8.19
C HIS A 20 1.02 -9.17 8.69
N GLY A 21 1.18 -10.46 8.95
CA GLY A 21 0.10 -11.32 9.46
C GLY A 21 -0.65 -12.10 8.36
N LEU A 22 -0.06 -12.19 7.16
CA LEU A 22 -0.61 -12.96 6.04
C LEU A 22 -0.23 -14.44 6.18
N ASN A 23 -0.97 -15.17 7.01
CA ASN A 23 -0.60 -16.54 7.39
C ASN A 23 -1.06 -17.60 6.37
N SER A 24 -1.95 -17.25 5.45
CA SER A 24 -2.50 -18.14 4.43
C SER A 24 -2.72 -17.43 3.09
N GLU A 25 -2.76 -18.19 2.00
CA GLU A 25 -3.10 -17.68 0.66
C GLU A 25 -4.51 -17.05 0.64
N ALA A 26 -5.44 -17.56 1.45
CA ALA A 26 -6.76 -16.97 1.62
C ALA A 26 -6.72 -15.53 2.20
N ASP A 27 -5.75 -15.23 3.08
CA ASP A 27 -5.58 -13.87 3.63
C ASP A 27 -5.09 -12.92 2.54
N VAL A 28 -4.15 -13.41 1.70
CA VAL A 28 -3.62 -12.72 0.53
C VAL A 28 -4.74 -12.38 -0.45
N GLU A 29 -5.55 -13.36 -0.82
CA GLU A 29 -6.68 -13.18 -1.73
C GLU A 29 -7.71 -12.19 -1.18
N ARG A 30 -8.06 -12.32 0.12
CA ARG A 30 -9.01 -11.42 0.78
C ARG A 30 -8.52 -9.97 0.78
N LEU A 31 -7.24 -9.75 1.09
CA LEU A 31 -6.67 -8.42 1.08
C LEU A 31 -6.65 -7.85 -0.34
N ASN A 32 -6.28 -8.66 -1.33
CA ASN A 32 -6.28 -8.25 -2.74
C ASN A 32 -7.68 -7.85 -3.23
N GLU A 33 -8.73 -8.60 -2.87
CA GLU A 33 -10.12 -8.27 -3.21
C GLU A 33 -10.57 -6.94 -2.60
N GLU A 34 -10.17 -6.64 -1.37
CA GLU A 34 -10.47 -5.35 -0.73
C GLU A 34 -9.71 -4.20 -1.38
N LEU A 35 -8.43 -4.39 -1.74
CA LEU A 35 -7.63 -3.39 -2.43
C LEU A 35 -8.16 -3.10 -3.85
N LYS A 36 -8.67 -4.10 -4.57
CA LYS A 36 -9.32 -3.86 -5.89
C LYS A 36 -10.50 -2.91 -5.81
N ARG A 37 -11.16 -2.79 -4.65
CA ARG A 37 -12.27 -1.85 -4.43
C ARG A 37 -11.79 -0.42 -4.19
N ILE A 38 -10.50 -0.23 -3.91
CA ILE A 38 -9.90 1.07 -3.63
C ILE A 38 -9.21 1.57 -4.92
N PRO A 39 -9.71 2.65 -5.54
CA PRO A 39 -9.06 3.22 -6.70
C PRO A 39 -7.67 3.73 -6.33
N GLY A 40 -6.67 3.42 -7.16
CA GLY A 40 -5.30 3.88 -6.97
C GLY A 40 -4.46 3.00 -6.04
N THR A 41 -4.96 1.87 -5.54
CA THR A 41 -4.12 0.87 -4.85
C THR A 41 -3.75 -0.28 -5.79
N THR A 42 -2.49 -0.68 -5.74
CA THR A 42 -1.92 -1.81 -6.46
C THR A 42 -1.14 -2.65 -5.48
N LEU A 43 -1.52 -3.90 -5.34
CA LEU A 43 -0.75 -4.88 -4.60
C LEU A 43 0.47 -5.30 -5.43
N VAL A 44 1.69 -5.17 -4.88
CA VAL A 44 2.92 -5.39 -5.65
C VAL A 44 3.59 -6.71 -5.29
N GLU A 45 3.66 -7.04 -4.00
CA GLU A 45 4.29 -8.28 -3.55
C GLU A 45 3.53 -8.86 -2.36
N MET A 46 3.33 -10.18 -2.35
CA MET A 46 2.80 -10.91 -1.20
C MET A 46 3.52 -12.24 -1.05
N THR A 47 3.96 -12.49 0.19
CA THR A 47 4.50 -13.77 0.61
C THR A 47 3.54 -14.36 1.64
N ALA A 48 2.88 -15.45 1.31
CA ALA A 48 2.09 -16.22 2.27
C ALA A 48 3.01 -17.17 3.06
N GLY A 49 2.74 -17.35 4.37
CA GLY A 49 3.44 -18.35 5.19
C GLY A 49 3.57 -17.94 6.66
N HIS A 50 4.37 -18.70 7.42
CA HIS A 50 4.67 -18.38 8.82
C HIS A 50 5.46 -17.06 8.86
N ARG A 51 4.78 -15.94 9.21
CA ARG A 51 5.24 -14.54 9.03
C ARG A 51 5.13 -13.99 7.60
N GLY A 52 4.08 -14.36 6.88
CA GLY A 52 3.81 -13.75 5.60
C GLY A 52 3.67 -12.24 5.69
N HIS A 53 4.16 -11.57 4.66
CA HIS A 53 4.21 -10.12 4.54
C HIS A 53 3.86 -9.71 3.11
N GLY A 54 3.39 -8.48 2.94
CA GLY A 54 3.06 -7.94 1.64
C GLY A 54 3.39 -6.45 1.55
N ILE A 55 3.61 -5.99 0.33
CA ILE A 55 3.85 -4.58 0.01
C ILE A 55 2.68 -4.11 -0.85
N ILE A 56 1.92 -3.17 -0.30
CA ILE A 56 0.85 -2.49 -1.02
C ILE A 56 1.38 -1.17 -1.50
N THR A 57 1.32 -0.95 -2.81
CA THR A 57 1.63 0.33 -3.42
C THR A 57 0.34 1.08 -3.65
N PHE A 58 0.30 2.37 -3.36
CA PHE A 58 -0.91 3.16 -3.50
C PHE A 58 -0.63 4.59 -3.90
N ASP A 59 -1.58 5.18 -4.61
CA ASP A 59 -1.53 6.57 -5.03
C ASP A 59 -2.18 7.46 -3.96
N THR A 60 -1.33 8.26 -3.32
CA THR A 60 -1.65 9.26 -2.29
C THR A 60 -2.65 10.33 -2.75
N ARG A 61 -2.94 10.46 -4.06
CA ARG A 61 -4.02 11.32 -4.57
C ARG A 61 -5.40 10.73 -4.35
N PHE A 62 -5.50 9.40 -4.23
CA PHE A 62 -6.77 8.68 -4.06
C PHE A 62 -6.98 8.22 -2.61
N ILE A 63 -5.93 7.74 -1.96
CA ILE A 63 -6.00 7.26 -0.58
C ILE A 63 -4.75 7.68 0.20
N SER A 64 -4.95 8.21 1.39
CA SER A 64 -3.85 8.51 2.31
C SER A 64 -3.36 7.25 3.02
N GLU A 65 -2.09 7.24 3.41
CA GLU A 65 -1.48 6.12 4.13
C GLU A 65 -2.26 5.74 5.39
N ASP A 66 -2.66 6.72 6.21
CA ASP A 66 -3.44 6.50 7.43
C ASP A 66 -4.77 5.78 7.14
N SER A 67 -5.50 6.21 6.11
CA SER A 67 -6.74 5.57 5.68
C SER A 67 -6.52 4.13 5.23
N LEU A 68 -5.45 3.88 4.47
CA LEU A 68 -5.10 2.54 4.01
C LEU A 68 -4.72 1.64 5.19
N ARG A 69 -3.92 2.16 6.12
CA ARG A 69 -3.54 1.48 7.35
C ARG A 69 -4.76 1.12 8.19
N VAL A 70 -5.66 2.06 8.46
CA VAL A 70 -6.89 1.80 9.23
C VAL A 70 -7.73 0.71 8.56
N LEU A 71 -7.77 0.67 7.24
CA LEU A 71 -8.47 -0.39 6.51
C LEU A 71 -7.80 -1.75 6.71
N ILE A 72 -6.46 -1.82 6.62
CA ILE A 72 -5.69 -3.04 6.83
C ILE A 72 -5.81 -3.54 8.29
N GLU A 73 -5.71 -2.64 9.27
CA GLU A 73 -5.90 -2.93 10.69
C GLU A 73 -7.33 -3.42 10.98
N LYS A 74 -8.35 -2.85 10.32
CA LYS A 74 -9.76 -3.33 10.41
C LYS A 74 -9.96 -4.73 9.84
N LEU A 75 -9.13 -5.13 8.87
CA LEU A 75 -9.14 -6.49 8.33
C LEU A 75 -8.42 -7.50 9.25
N GLY A 76 -7.75 -7.01 10.31
CA GLY A 76 -7.04 -7.84 11.28
C GLY A 76 -5.57 -8.07 10.95
N TYR A 77 -5.00 -7.27 10.05
CA TYR A 77 -3.58 -7.35 9.68
C TYR A 77 -2.78 -6.20 10.30
N GLU A 78 -1.49 -6.41 10.48
CA GLU A 78 -0.58 -5.41 11.07
C GLU A 78 0.14 -4.64 9.97
N THR A 79 0.29 -3.32 10.11
CA THR A 79 1.07 -2.50 9.18
C THR A 79 2.31 -1.94 9.85
N HIS A 80 3.47 -2.05 9.22
CA HIS A 80 4.71 -1.44 9.69
C HIS A 80 5.22 -0.40 8.69
N GLN A 81 5.73 0.71 9.21
CA GLN A 81 6.48 1.70 8.45
C GLN A 81 7.97 1.49 8.72
N HIS A 82 8.81 1.62 7.70
CA HIS A 82 10.26 1.64 7.85
C HIS A 82 10.83 2.95 7.31
#